data_AF-A0A853I6Y8-F1
#
_entry.id   AF-A0A853I6Y8-F1
#
_cell.length_a   1.000
_cell.length_b   1.000
_cell.length_c   1.000
_cell.angle_alpha   90.00
_cell.angle_beta   90.00
_cell.angle_gamma   90.00
#
_symmetry.space_group_name_H-M   'P 1'
#
loop_
_entity.id
_entity.type
_entity.pdbx_description
1 polymer ?
#
loop_
_entity_poly.entity_id
_entity_poly.type
_entity_poly.pdbx_seq_one_letter_code
_entity_poly.pdbx_strand_id
1 'polypeptide(L)'
;MNTTNEFRLANSDKAELSAWLRLTTLPQGLAMRARLLLLLDEGHSPTYIALYLQTSRKSIYKWKNRFIEEGVDGLFDRPRPGRPSLIDEATIQKVLTLTTER
;
A
#
# COMPACT_ATOMS: atom_id res chain seq x y z
N MET A 1 -23.59 8.09 11.26
CA MET A 1 -22.98 9.08 10.35
C MET A 1 -21.49 8.77 10.33
N ASN A 2 -21.03 8.00 9.34
CA ASN A 2 -19.64 7.58 9.31
C ASN A 2 -18.90 8.59 8.45
N THR A 3 -18.10 9.44 9.08
CA THR A 3 -17.32 10.50 8.46
C THR A 3 -16.27 9.89 7.53
N THR A 4 -16.66 9.61 6.29
CA THR A 4 -15.74 9.20 5.22
C THR A 4 -14.96 10.44 4.85
N ASN A 5 -13.80 10.66 5.50
CA ASN A 5 -12.85 11.64 5.02
C ASN A 5 -12.38 11.15 3.64
N GLU A 6 -12.87 11.79 2.57
CA GLU A 6 -12.64 11.42 1.17
C GLU A 6 -11.14 11.23 0.95
N PHE A 7 -10.73 9.98 0.72
CA PHE A 7 -9.37 9.68 0.31
C PHE A 7 -9.40 9.49 -1.19
N ARG A 8 -8.56 10.25 -1.91
CA ARG A 8 -8.45 10.16 -3.36
C ARG A 8 -6.98 10.07 -3.75
N LEU A 9 -6.67 9.12 -4.62
CA LEU A 9 -5.33 8.92 -5.17
C LEU A 9 -5.12 9.79 -6.40
N ALA A 10 -3.88 10.21 -6.65
CA ALA A 10 -3.53 10.74 -7.96
C ALA A 10 -3.63 9.63 -9.02
N ASN A 11 -3.90 10.00 -10.27
CA ASN A 11 -4.01 9.02 -11.37
C ASN A 11 -2.70 8.23 -11.57
N SER A 12 -1.54 8.88 -11.36
CA SER A 12 -0.22 8.23 -11.36
C SER A 12 -0.12 7.15 -10.30
N ASP A 13 -0.45 7.48 -9.05
CA ASP A 13 -0.33 6.58 -7.91
C ASP A 13 -1.32 5.41 -8.04
N LYS A 14 -2.53 5.69 -8.52
CA LYS A 14 -3.53 4.65 -8.81
C LYS A 14 -3.02 3.66 -9.86
N ALA A 15 -2.39 4.17 -10.93
CA ALA A 15 -1.81 3.33 -11.98
C ALA A 15 -0.65 2.48 -11.45
N GLU A 16 0.22 3.06 -10.63
CA GLU A 16 1.35 2.36 -10.01
C GLU A 16 0.91 1.27 -9.04
N LEU A 17 0.01 1.59 -8.09
CA LEU A 17 -0.56 0.61 -7.15
C LEU A 17 -1.31 -0.51 -7.87
N SER A 18 -2.02 -0.19 -8.96
CA SER A 18 -2.68 -1.20 -9.80
C SER A 18 -1.67 -2.07 -10.55
N ALA A 19 -0.53 -1.51 -10.97
CA ALA A 19 0.54 -2.26 -11.60
C ALA A 19 1.18 -3.27 -10.64
N TRP A 20 1.40 -2.86 -9.40
CA TRP A 20 1.92 -3.74 -8.34
C TRP A 20 1.05 -4.98 -8.16
N LEU A 21 -0.28 -4.82 -8.15
CA LEU A 21 -1.20 -5.96 -7.97
C LEU A 21 -1.21 -6.96 -9.13
N ARG A 22 -0.64 -6.60 -10.29
CA ARG A 22 -0.45 -7.52 -11.42
C ARG A 22 0.85 -8.33 -11.30
N LEU A 23 1.79 -7.91 -10.46
CA LEU A 23 3.05 -8.62 -10.26
C LEU A 23 2.84 -9.85 -9.38
N THR A 24 3.16 -11.02 -9.92
CA THR A 24 3.04 -12.31 -9.20
C THR A 24 4.08 -12.49 -8.11
N THR A 25 5.18 -11.73 -8.15
CA THR A 25 6.29 -11.82 -7.20
C THR A 25 6.21 -10.76 -6.09
N LEU A 26 5.14 -9.98 -6.02
CA LEU A 26 5.00 -8.92 -5.01
C LEU A 26 4.87 -9.51 -3.61
N PRO A 27 5.53 -8.96 -2.56
CA PRO A 27 5.31 -9.41 -1.20
C PRO A 27 3.83 -9.24 -0.84
N GLN A 28 3.23 -10.26 -0.22
CA GLN A 28 1.81 -10.24 0.14
C GLN A 28 1.43 -9.00 0.96
N GLY A 29 2.32 -8.56 1.86
CA GLY A 29 2.13 -7.35 2.66
C GLY A 29 2.00 -6.09 1.79
N LEU A 30 2.85 -5.94 0.79
CA LEU A 30 2.82 -4.81 -0.14
C LEU A 30 1.57 -4.85 -1.04
N ALA A 31 1.20 -6.04 -1.53
CA ALA A 31 -0.05 -6.24 -2.26
C ALA A 31 -1.29 -5.85 -1.43
N MET A 32 -1.30 -6.23 -0.15
CA MET A 32 -2.40 -5.88 0.76
C MET A 32 -2.49 -4.37 0.99
N ARG A 33 -1.34 -3.69 1.19
CA ARG A 33 -1.26 -2.23 1.34
C ARG A 33 -1.77 -1.49 0.09
N ALA A 34 -1.39 -1.96 -1.10
CA ALA A 34 -1.87 -1.38 -2.36
C ALA A 34 -3.38 -1.57 -2.56
N ARG A 35 -3.92 -2.78 -2.33
CA ARG A 35 -5.38 -3.03 -2.40
C ARG A 35 -6.17 -2.13 -1.46
N LEU A 36 -5.66 -1.96 -0.24
CA LEU A 36 -6.27 -1.15 0.79
C LEU A 36 -6.42 0.32 0.35
N LEU A 37 -5.39 0.92 -0.24
CA LEU A 37 -5.45 2.30 -0.73
C LEU A 37 -6.40 2.45 -1.93
N LEU A 38 -6.40 1.50 -2.86
CA LEU A 38 -7.32 1.50 -4.00
C LEU A 38 -8.78 1.42 -3.55
N LEU A 39 -9.09 0.56 -2.57
CA LEU A 39 -10.45 0.47 -2.00
C LEU A 39 -10.86 1.76 -1.28
N LEU A 40 -9.92 2.43 -0.61
CA LEU A 40 -10.19 3.75 -0.01
C LEU A 40 -10.51 4.80 -1.09
N ASP A 41 -9.79 4.80 -2.22
CA ASP A 41 -10.04 5.68 -3.38
C ASP A 41 -11.39 5.41 -4.05
N GLU A 42 -11.84 4.15 -4.05
CA GLU A 42 -13.18 3.75 -4.50
C GLU A 42 -14.30 4.17 -3.53
N GLY A 43 -13.95 4.74 -2.37
CA GLY A 43 -14.91 5.24 -1.38
C GLY A 43 -15.37 4.19 -0.37
N HIS A 44 -14.72 3.01 -0.31
CA HIS A 44 -15.06 2.01 0.69
C HIS A 44 -14.67 2.46 2.10
N SER A 45 -15.55 2.15 3.08
CA SER A 45 -15.26 2.51 4.47
C SER A 45 -14.11 1.68 5.05
N PRO A 46 -13.28 2.24 5.95
CA PRO A 46 -12.22 1.48 6.63
C PRO A 46 -12.74 0.24 7.37
N THR A 47 -13.98 0.26 7.86
CA THR A 47 -14.61 -0.91 8.49
C THR A 47 -14.85 -2.03 7.51
N TYR A 48 -15.38 -1.71 6.32
CA TYR A 48 -15.58 -2.71 5.25
C TYR A 48 -14.25 -3.28 4.79
N ILE A 49 -13.27 -2.41 4.51
CA ILE A 49 -11.94 -2.82 4.03
C ILE A 49 -11.23 -3.72 5.05
N ALA A 50 -11.36 -3.42 6.35
CA ALA A 50 -10.79 -4.23 7.42
C ALA A 50 -11.33 -5.67 7.40
N LEU A 51 -12.64 -5.83 7.22
CA LEU A 51 -13.26 -7.15 7.10
C LEU A 51 -12.85 -7.85 5.81
N TYR A 52 -12.87 -7.14 4.68
CA TYR A 52 -12.54 -7.68 3.36
C TYR A 52 -11.10 -8.18 3.26
N LEU A 53 -10.14 -7.40 3.78
CA LEU A 53 -8.71 -7.73 3.77
C LEU A 53 -8.25 -8.49 5.02
N GLN A 54 -9.17 -8.88 5.91
CA GLN A 54 -8.87 -9.55 7.18
C GLN A 54 -7.78 -8.84 7.99
N THR A 55 -7.91 -7.51 8.11
CA THR A 55 -6.96 -6.64 8.82
C THR A 55 -7.67 -5.74 9.83
N SER A 56 -6.92 -4.90 10.54
CA SER A 56 -7.48 -3.97 11.52
C SER A 56 -7.65 -2.56 10.93
N ARG A 57 -8.66 -1.81 11.40
CA ARG A 57 -8.81 -0.37 11.06
C ARG A 57 -7.55 0.43 11.41
N LYS A 58 -6.86 0.09 12.50
CA LYS A 58 -5.59 0.71 12.90
C LYS A 58 -4.51 0.52 11.84
N SER A 59 -4.41 -0.67 11.25
CA SER A 59 -3.50 -0.95 10.14
C SER A 59 -3.84 -0.10 8.91
N ILE A 60 -5.13 0.09 8.61
CA ILE A 60 -5.60 0.92 7.50
C ILE A 60 -5.17 2.37 7.68
N TYR A 61 -5.48 2.98 8.82
CA TYR A 61 -5.06 4.36 9.08
C TYR A 61 -3.54 4.52 9.08
N LYS A 62 -2.80 3.54 9.61
CA LYS A 62 -1.33 3.55 9.56
C LYS A 62 -0.80 3.67 8.14
N TRP A 63 -1.27 2.82 7.22
CA TRP A 63 -0.78 2.82 5.84
C TRP A 63 -1.31 4.00 5.03
N LYS A 64 -2.57 4.40 5.24
CA LYS A 64 -3.12 5.64 4.67
C LYS A 64 -2.25 6.84 5.06
N ASN A 65 -1.93 6.99 6.35
CA ASN A 65 -1.14 8.13 6.83
C ASN A 65 0.28 8.12 6.26
N ARG A 66 0.97 6.97 6.26
CA ARG A 66 2.29 6.86 5.62
C ARG A 66 2.25 7.21 4.14
N PHE A 67 1.22 6.77 3.43
CA PHE A 67 1.07 7.12 2.02
C PHE A 67 0.87 8.63 1.82
N ILE A 68 0.10 9.28 2.69
CA ILE A 68 -0.08 10.74 2.62
C ILE A 68 1.24 11.48 2.90
N GLU A 69 2.08 10.96 3.80
CA GLU A 69 3.35 11.58 4.21
C GLU A 69 4.49 11.32 3.21
N GLU A 70 4.57 10.12 2.63
CA GLU A 70 5.73 9.63 1.87
C GLU A 70 5.37 9.13 0.47
N GLY A 71 4.10 9.14 0.10
CA GLY A 71 3.63 8.56 -1.16
C GLY A 71 3.78 7.04 -1.19
N VAL A 72 4.02 6.52 -2.40
CA VAL A 72 4.21 5.09 -2.67
C VAL A 72 5.39 4.51 -1.88
N ASP A 73 6.44 5.29 -1.66
CA ASP A 73 7.62 4.89 -0.87
C ASP A 73 7.28 4.53 0.58
N GLY A 74 6.28 5.21 1.17
CA GLY A 74 5.80 4.94 2.53
C GLY A 74 5.16 3.57 2.72
N LEU A 75 4.91 2.83 1.64
CA LEU A 75 4.31 1.49 1.66
C LEU A 75 5.33 0.37 1.78
N PHE A 76 6.62 0.63 1.51
CA PHE A 76 7.68 -0.33 1.75
C PHE A 76 7.95 -0.44 3.26
N ASP A 77 8.46 -1.59 3.70
CA ASP A 77 8.88 -1.69 5.10
C ASP A 77 10.17 -0.92 5.30
N ARG A 78 10.16 -0.01 6.28
CA ARG A 78 11.39 0.70 6.66
C ARG A 78 12.34 -0.31 7.31
N PRO A 79 13.64 -0.31 6.97
CA PRO A 79 14.61 -1.16 7.63
C PRO A 79 14.60 -0.85 9.12
N ARG A 80 14.22 -1.84 9.94
CA ARG A 80 14.25 -1.71 11.39
C ARG A 80 15.72 -1.87 11.83
N PRO A 81 16.30 -0.99 12.67
CA PRO A 81 17.62 -1.23 13.22
C PRO A 81 17.59 -2.50 14.08
N GLY A 82 18.31 -3.54 13.64
CA GLY A 82 18.26 -4.91 14.19
C GLY A 82 18.02 -5.96 13.08
N ARG A 83 18.35 -7.23 13.37
CA ARG A 83 18.41 -8.39 12.45
C ARG A 83 17.59 -8.21 11.16
N PRO A 84 18.22 -8.20 9.96
CA PRO A 84 17.52 -7.96 8.71
C PRO A 84 16.41 -8.99 8.53
N SER A 85 15.17 -8.53 8.35
CA SER A 85 14.08 -9.41 7.97
C SER A 85 14.37 -9.88 6.55
N LEU A 86 14.61 -11.18 6.41
CA LEU A 86 15.02 -11.89 5.18
C LEU A 86 14.03 -11.80 4.00
N ILE A 87 13.02 -10.92 4.07
CA ILE A 87 11.90 -10.85 3.12
C ILE A 87 12.01 -9.64 2.17
N ASP A 88 12.74 -8.57 2.50
CA ASP A 88 12.39 -7.27 1.91
C ASP A 88 13.28 -6.75 0.77
N GLU A 89 14.61 -6.85 0.81
CA GLU A 89 15.44 -6.09 -0.16
C GLU A 89 15.34 -6.56 -1.61
N ALA A 90 15.41 -7.88 -1.88
CA ALA A 90 15.37 -8.39 -3.26
C ALA A 90 14.01 -8.17 -3.94
N THR A 91 12.94 -8.05 -3.16
CA THR A 91 11.58 -7.85 -3.69
C THR A 91 11.24 -6.36 -3.81
N ILE A 92 11.71 -5.51 -2.89
CA ILE A 92 11.65 -4.05 -3.01
C ILE A 92 12.33 -3.60 -4.32
N GLN A 93 13.53 -4.13 -4.60
CA GLN A 93 14.28 -3.78 -5.81
C GLN A 93 13.51 -4.10 -7.10
N LYS A 94 12.76 -5.22 -7.15
CA LYS A 94 11.95 -5.61 -8.31
C LYS A 94 10.73 -4.72 -8.56
N VAL A 95 10.17 -4.12 -7.51
CA VAL A 95 9.05 -3.17 -7.65
C VAL A 95 9.58 -1.82 -8.10
N LEU A 96 10.71 -1.38 -7.54
CA LEU A 96 11.38 -0.12 -7.90
C LEU A 96 11.97 -0.13 -9.32
N THR A 97 12.40 -1.28 -9.84
CA THR A 97 12.94 -1.36 -11.22
C THR A 97 11.91 -1.09 -12.31
N LEU A 98 10.61 -1.10 -12.00
CA LEU A 98 9.55 -0.80 -12.98
C LEU A 98 9.11 0.67 -12.96
N THR A 99 9.48 1.46 -11.94
CA THR A 99 9.12 2.89 -11.86
C THR A 99 10.18 3.80 -12.51
N THR A 100 11.33 3.26 -12.93
CA THR A 100 12.34 3.99 -13.73
C THR A 100 12.43 3.36 -15.10
N GLU A 101 11.53 3.70 -16.02
CA GLU A 101 11.73 3.69 -17.49
C GLU A 101 10.42 4.08 -18.20
N ARG A 102 10.15 5.39 -18.35
CA ARG A 102 10.02 6.10 -19.64
C ARG A 102 9.56 7.54 -19.50
#